data_AF-A0A2D4GZK3-F1
#
_entry.id   AF-A0A2D4GZK3-F1
#
_cell.length_a   1.000
_cell.length_b   1.000
_cell.length_c   1.000
_cell.angle_alpha   90.00
_cell.angle_beta   90.00
_cell.angle_gamma   90.00
#
_symmetry.space_group_name_H-M   'P 1'
#
loop_
_entity.id
_entity.type
_entity.pdbx_description
1 polymer ?
#
loop_
_entity_poly.entity_id
_entity_poly.type
_entity_poly.pdbx_seq_one_letter_code
_entity_poly.pdbx_strand_id
1 'polypeptide(L)'
;MTILPTILFLIIQVLKDTAVKTVGNQVLPPVSAALQGLKNIVTLPMTVNENIHKQWTNLIRSTLASILEYSQPEASKPTLDEVSMLTAITLFLWSASTEIIGVQALQNGCINRFKTALNSSDPWVSKSFSFYPFIYYFTYMLLSV
;
A
#
# COMPACT_ATOMS: atom_id res chain seq x y z
N MET A 1 -19.31 8.01 -16.09
CA MET A 1 -17.85 7.91 -16.31
C MET A 1 -17.16 8.46 -15.08
N THR A 2 -16.59 7.59 -14.25
CA THR A 2 -15.87 8.00 -13.03
C THR A 2 -14.38 8.08 -13.37
N ILE A 3 -13.83 9.29 -13.29
CA ILE A 3 -12.41 9.57 -13.63
C ILE A 3 -11.47 9.03 -12.53
N LEU A 4 -11.99 8.89 -11.31
CA LEU A 4 -11.21 8.57 -10.13
C LEU A 4 -10.62 7.15 -10.09
N PRO A 5 -11.36 6.07 -10.44
CA PRO A 5 -10.77 4.74 -10.66
C PRO A 5 -9.62 4.76 -11.66
N THR A 6 -9.75 5.53 -12.73
CA THR A 6 -8.71 5.64 -13.77
C THR A 6 -7.46 6.31 -13.24
N ILE A 7 -7.59 7.42 -12.51
CA ILE A 7 -6.45 8.11 -11.88
C ILE A 7 -5.74 7.18 -10.89
N LEU A 8 -6.51 6.48 -10.04
CA LEU A 8 -5.96 5.57 -9.04
C LEU A 8 -5.19 4.43 -9.71
N PHE A 9 -5.75 3.83 -10.75
CA PHE A 9 -5.09 2.79 -11.53
C PHE A 9 -3.78 3.30 -12.16
N LEU A 10 -3.77 4.50 -12.74
CA LEU A 10 -2.56 5.10 -13.31
C LEU A 10 -1.49 5.31 -12.24
N ILE A 11 -1.85 5.78 -11.04
CA ILE A 11 -0.92 5.95 -9.93
C ILE A 11 -0.31 4.60 -9.51
N ILE A 12 -1.10 3.53 -9.44
CA ILE A 12 -0.59 2.20 -9.12
C ILE A 12 0.34 1.68 -10.22
N GLN A 13 -0.01 1.88 -11.49
CA GLN A 13 0.85 1.47 -12.60
C GLN A 13 2.18 2.24 -12.58
N VAL A 14 2.14 3.55 -12.36
CA VAL A 14 3.36 4.36 -12.20
C VAL A 14 4.17 3.87 -11.00
N LEU A 15 3.53 3.60 -9.86
CA LEU A 15 4.22 3.03 -8.70
C LEU A 15 4.90 1.70 -9.04
N LYS A 16 4.19 0.79 -9.71
CA LYS A 16 4.69 -0.53 -10.12
C LYS A 16 5.85 -0.44 -11.13
N ASP A 17 5.75 0.46 -12.11
CA ASP A 17 6.76 0.60 -13.16
C ASP A 17 7.98 1.43 -12.70
N THR A 18 7.82 2.30 -11.69
CA THR A 18 8.89 3.18 -11.21
C THR A 18 9.52 2.76 -9.90
N ALA A 19 8.86 1.93 -9.08
CA ALA A 19 9.44 1.37 -7.85
C ALA A 19 10.40 0.21 -8.15
N VAL A 20 11.37 0.46 -9.03
CA VAL A 20 12.45 -0.48 -9.36
C VAL A 20 13.59 -0.29 -8.39
N LYS A 21 14.17 -1.39 -7.89
CA LYS A 21 15.30 -1.35 -6.96
C LYS A 21 16.50 -0.64 -7.62
N THR A 22 16.86 0.53 -7.08
CA THR A 22 17.92 1.39 -7.62
C THR A 22 19.22 1.20 -6.81
N VAL A 23 20.38 1.33 -7.45
CA VAL A 23 21.69 1.25 -6.79
C VAL A 23 21.79 2.40 -5.76
N GLY A 24 21.56 2.09 -4.49
CA GLY A 24 21.53 3.06 -3.39
C GLY A 24 20.22 3.14 -2.60
N ASN A 25 19.19 2.35 -2.94
CA ASN A 25 17.88 2.33 -2.26
C ASN A 25 17.24 3.73 -2.11
N GLN A 26 17.55 4.66 -3.02
CA GLN A 26 16.92 5.97 -3.05
C GLN A 26 15.54 5.87 -3.69
N VAL A 27 14.54 6.43 -3.03
CA VAL A 27 13.18 6.52 -3.58
C VAL A 27 13.20 7.49 -4.76
N LEU A 28 12.91 6.99 -5.96
CA LEU A 28 12.88 7.82 -7.15
C LEU A 28 11.78 8.90 -7.03
N PRO A 29 11.98 10.12 -7.57
CA PRO A 29 10.97 11.18 -7.53
C PRO A 29 9.57 10.76 -8.03
N PRO A 30 9.43 9.95 -9.11
CA PRO A 30 8.14 9.44 -9.56
C PRO A 30 7.43 8.55 -8.52
N VAL A 31 8.18 7.74 -7.75
CA VAL A 31 7.64 6.90 -6.69
C VAL A 31 7.08 7.78 -5.57
N SER A 32 7.84 8.80 -5.15
CA SER A 32 7.36 9.75 -4.13
C SER A 32 6.10 10.49 -4.59
N ALA A 33 6.07 10.97 -5.84
CA ALA A 33 4.90 11.63 -6.41
C ALA A 33 3.68 10.69 -6.48
N ALA A 34 3.87 9.43 -6.89
CA ALA A 34 2.81 8.43 -6.93
C ALA A 34 2.25 8.13 -5.52
N LEU A 35 3.13 7.94 -4.53
CA LEU A 35 2.73 7.73 -3.14
C LEU A 35 1.96 8.92 -2.56
N GLN A 36 2.37 10.15 -2.87
CA GLN A 36 1.63 11.34 -2.45
C GLN A 36 0.28 11.46 -3.15
N GLY A 37 0.21 11.18 -4.45
CA GLY A 37 -1.05 11.14 -5.19
C GLY A 37 -2.01 10.10 -4.60
N LEU A 38 -1.49 8.91 -4.29
CA LEU A 38 -2.23 7.84 -3.64
C LEU A 38 -2.79 8.31 -2.29
N LYS A 39 -1.94 8.87 -1.42
CA LYS A 39 -2.35 9.40 -0.11
C LYS A 39 -3.46 10.44 -0.27
N ASN A 40 -3.25 11.44 -1.11
CA ASN A 40 -4.24 12.51 -1.32
C ASN A 40 -5.58 11.96 -1.78
N ILE A 41 -5.58 10.97 -2.67
CA ILE A 41 -6.80 10.34 -3.16
C ILE A 41 -7.49 9.56 -2.04
N VAL A 42 -6.77 8.68 -1.33
CA VAL A 42 -7.37 7.86 -0.26
C VAL A 42 -7.90 8.73 0.90
N THR A 43 -7.28 9.89 1.16
CA THR A 43 -7.70 10.82 2.23
C THR A 43 -8.82 11.78 1.81
N LEU A 44 -9.33 11.72 0.57
CA LEU A 44 -10.44 12.57 0.13
C LEU A 44 -11.68 12.31 0.99
N PRO A 45 -12.27 13.34 1.61
CA PRO A 45 -13.52 13.20 2.34
C PRO A 45 -14.67 12.96 1.35
N MET A 46 -15.00 11.70 1.08
CA MET A 46 -16.17 11.34 0.28
C MET A 46 -17.41 11.32 1.17
N THR A 47 -18.10 12.46 1.27
CA THR A 47 -19.23 12.66 2.21
C THR A 47 -20.60 12.84 1.53
N VAL A 48 -20.74 12.53 0.24
CA VAL A 48 -21.92 12.98 -0.52
C VAL A 48 -23.03 11.91 -0.66
N ASN A 49 -22.72 10.60 -0.64
CA ASN A 49 -23.73 9.54 -0.82
C ASN A 49 -23.22 8.16 -0.35
N GLU A 50 -24.04 7.38 0.37
CA GLU A 50 -23.70 6.01 0.81
C GLU A 50 -23.33 5.06 -0.34
N ASN A 51 -23.98 5.20 -1.50
CA ASN A 51 -23.65 4.39 -2.69
C ASN A 51 -22.27 4.74 -3.26
N ILE A 52 -21.91 6.03 -3.23
CA ILE A 52 -20.58 6.50 -3.66
C ILE A 52 -19.53 6.03 -2.64
N HIS A 53 -19.84 6.12 -1.35
CA HIS A 53 -18.98 5.62 -0.28
C HIS A 53 -18.69 4.12 -0.44
N LYS A 54 -19.72 3.30 -0.71
CA LYS A 54 -19.54 1.86 -0.94
C LYS A 54 -18.68 1.55 -2.18
N GLN A 55 -18.92 2.25 -3.29
CA GLN A 55 -18.10 2.10 -4.50
C GLN A 55 -16.65 2.54 -4.27
N TRP A 56 -16.46 3.62 -3.53
CA TRP A 56 -15.17 4.12 -3.11
C TRP A 56 -14.41 3.11 -2.25
N THR A 57 -15.03 2.62 -1.18
CA THR A 57 -14.46 1.59 -0.31
C THR A 57 -14.07 0.33 -1.10
N ASN A 58 -14.90 -0.09 -2.06
CA ASN A 58 -14.58 -1.22 -2.93
C ASN A 58 -13.39 -0.94 -3.86
N LEU A 59 -13.34 0.25 -4.49
CA LEU A 59 -12.22 0.66 -5.34
C LEU A 59 -10.90 0.67 -4.55
N ILE A 60 -10.94 1.23 -3.36
CA ILE A 60 -9.79 1.34 -2.46
C ILE A 60 -9.33 -0.06 -2.03
N ARG A 61 -10.26 -0.95 -1.64
CA ARG A 61 -9.94 -2.37 -1.37
C ARG A 61 -9.30 -3.09 -2.57
N SER A 62 -9.85 -2.95 -3.77
CA SER A 62 -9.28 -3.55 -4.98
C SER A 62 -7.87 -3.04 -5.27
N THR A 63 -7.64 -1.76 -5.02
CA THR A 63 -6.34 -1.12 -5.22
C THR A 63 -5.30 -1.65 -4.24
N LEU A 64 -5.66 -1.80 -2.96
CA LEU A 64 -4.81 -2.45 -1.97
C LEU A 64 -4.46 -3.88 -2.37
N ALA A 65 -5.45 -4.64 -2.86
CA ALA A 65 -5.23 -6.00 -3.34
C ALA A 65 -4.19 -6.03 -4.47
N SER A 66 -4.30 -5.12 -5.45
CA SER A 66 -3.34 -5.01 -6.55
C SER A 66 -1.94 -4.62 -6.08
N ILE A 67 -1.81 -3.64 -5.18
CA ILE A 67 -0.49 -3.27 -4.61
C ILE A 67 0.10 -4.46 -3.86
N LEU A 68 -0.71 -5.18 -3.09
CA LEU A 68 -0.27 -6.35 -2.35
C LEU A 68 0.22 -7.46 -3.29
N GLU A 69 -0.53 -7.73 -4.36
CA GLU A 69 -0.16 -8.69 -5.40
C GLU A 69 1.14 -8.28 -6.09
N TYR A 70 1.27 -7.03 -6.53
CA TYR A 70 2.50 -6.52 -7.13
C TYR A 70 3.69 -6.50 -6.20
N SER A 71 3.42 -6.38 -4.90
CA SER A 71 4.50 -6.41 -3.93
C SER A 71 5.15 -7.80 -3.93
N GLN A 72 4.40 -8.90 -4.11
CA GLN A 72 4.88 -10.26 -3.85
C GLN A 72 6.22 -10.56 -4.56
N PRO A 73 7.21 -11.14 -3.84
CA PRO A 73 8.49 -11.46 -4.44
C PRO A 73 8.31 -12.61 -5.43
N GLU A 74 8.15 -12.27 -6.71
CA GLU A 74 8.13 -13.24 -7.81
C GLU A 74 9.52 -13.35 -8.43
N ALA A 75 10.03 -14.58 -8.53
CA ALA A 75 11.36 -14.87 -9.08
C ALA A 75 11.55 -14.46 -10.56
N SER A 76 10.46 -14.18 -11.28
CA SER A 76 10.43 -13.85 -12.71
C SER A 76 10.22 -12.37 -13.02
N LYS A 77 9.97 -11.52 -12.01
CA LYS A 77 9.72 -10.08 -12.19
C LYS A 77 10.93 -9.24 -11.77
N PRO A 78 11.12 -8.04 -12.35
CA PRO A 78 12.14 -7.12 -11.88
C PRO A 78 11.98 -6.88 -10.38
N THR A 79 13.09 -6.89 -9.65
CA THR A 79 13.07 -6.73 -8.19
C THR A 79 12.55 -5.33 -7.88
N LEU A 80 11.27 -5.23 -7.50
CA LEU A 80 10.71 -3.97 -7.04
C LEU A 80 11.37 -3.58 -5.71
N ASP A 81 11.47 -2.27 -5.49
CA ASP A 81 11.95 -1.75 -4.21
C ASP A 81 10.95 -2.10 -3.12
N GLU A 82 11.34 -3.07 -2.28
CA GLU A 82 10.50 -3.60 -1.21
C GLU A 82 10.07 -2.49 -0.24
N VAL A 83 10.94 -1.54 0.06
CA VAL A 83 10.67 -0.41 0.96
C VAL A 83 9.56 0.48 0.38
N SER A 84 9.61 0.81 -0.90
CA SER A 84 8.59 1.60 -1.60
C SER A 84 7.24 0.89 -1.65
N MET A 85 7.23 -0.42 -1.95
CA MET A 85 5.99 -1.21 -1.98
C MET A 85 5.35 -1.33 -0.60
N LEU A 86 6.16 -1.60 0.42
CA LEU A 86 5.67 -1.64 1.80
C LEU A 86 5.20 -0.26 2.27
N THR A 87 5.88 0.81 1.87
CA THR A 87 5.45 2.20 2.16
C THR A 87 4.10 2.51 1.51
N ALA A 88 3.86 2.04 0.28
CA ALA A 88 2.56 2.16 -0.37
C ALA A 88 1.45 1.46 0.41
N ILE A 89 1.69 0.21 0.84
CA ILE A 89 0.76 -0.57 1.66
C ILE A 89 0.49 0.15 3.00
N THR A 90 1.54 0.64 3.68
CA THR A 90 1.43 1.39 4.93
C THR A 90 0.63 2.67 4.76
N LEU A 91 0.91 3.47 3.74
CA LEU A 91 0.17 4.70 3.44
C LEU A 91 -1.30 4.42 3.15
N PHE A 92 -1.57 3.31 2.45
CA PHE A 92 -2.92 2.89 2.15
C PHE A 92 -3.70 2.56 3.41
N LEU A 93 -3.10 1.78 4.32
CA LEU A 93 -3.71 1.38 5.58
C LEU A 93 -3.83 2.55 6.56
N TRP A 94 -2.91 3.50 6.52
CA TRP A 94 -2.99 4.73 7.32
C TRP A 94 -4.14 5.63 6.86
N SER A 95 -4.33 5.72 5.54
CA SER A 95 -5.32 6.62 4.94
C SER A 95 -6.70 5.98 4.83
N ALA A 96 -6.76 4.64 4.87
CA ALA A 96 -7.99 3.87 4.80
C ALA A 96 -8.74 3.87 6.14
N SER A 97 -10.04 4.16 6.11
CA SER A 97 -10.93 3.97 7.27
C SER A 97 -11.01 2.50 7.68
N THR A 98 -11.31 2.24 8.96
CA THR A 98 -11.42 0.88 9.55
C THR A 98 -12.33 -0.06 8.76
N GLU A 99 -13.33 0.47 8.05
CA GLU A 99 -14.21 -0.28 7.16
C GLU A 99 -13.45 -0.94 5.98
N ILE A 100 -12.43 -0.28 5.43
CA ILE A 100 -11.59 -0.82 4.34
C ILE A 100 -10.68 -1.92 4.87
N ILE A 101 -10.19 -1.75 6.11
CA ILE A 101 -9.25 -2.68 6.75
C ILE A 101 -9.98 -3.90 7.33
N GLY A 102 -11.31 -3.89 7.49
CA GLY A 102 -12.09 -5.03 8.01
C GLY A 102 -12.10 -6.31 7.13
N VAL A 103 -11.44 -6.31 5.96
CA VAL A 103 -11.35 -7.50 5.10
C VAL A 103 -10.17 -8.37 5.55
N GLN A 104 -10.49 -9.48 6.21
CA GLN A 104 -9.50 -10.40 6.78
C GLN A 104 -8.45 -10.91 5.78
N ALA A 105 -8.84 -11.14 4.51
CA ALA A 105 -7.90 -11.54 3.47
C ALA A 105 -6.84 -10.46 3.16
N LEU A 106 -7.23 -9.18 3.13
CA LEU A 106 -6.31 -8.07 2.92
C LEU A 106 -5.42 -7.84 4.14
N GLN A 107 -5.98 -7.95 5.35
CA GLN A 107 -5.20 -7.90 6.59
C GLN A 107 -4.12 -8.98 6.61
N ASN A 108 -4.51 -10.24 6.39
CA ASN A 108 -3.58 -11.37 6.37
C ASN A 108 -2.50 -11.20 5.29
N GLY A 109 -2.89 -10.72 4.12
CA GLY A 109 -1.96 -10.38 3.05
C GLY A 109 -0.93 -9.35 3.49
N CYS A 110 -1.37 -8.24 4.09
CA CYS A 110 -0.48 -7.18 4.59
C CYS A 110 0.44 -7.73 5.68
N ILE A 111 -0.10 -8.45 6.67
CA ILE A 111 0.66 -9.06 7.77
C ILE A 111 1.75 -9.98 7.24
N ASN A 112 1.39 -10.89 6.32
CA ASN A 112 2.33 -11.83 5.77
C ASN A 112 3.46 -11.11 5.04
N ARG A 113 3.11 -10.08 4.25
CA ARG A 113 4.09 -9.24 3.57
C ARG A 113 5.02 -8.54 4.56
N PHE A 114 4.51 -7.84 5.58
CA PHE A 114 5.38 -7.20 6.59
C PHE A 114 6.26 -8.22 7.33
N LYS A 115 5.73 -9.41 7.65
CA LYS A 115 6.52 -10.50 8.24
C LYS A 115 7.65 -10.95 7.31
N THR A 116 7.38 -11.14 6.02
CA THR A 116 8.41 -11.49 5.04
C THR A 116 9.48 -10.41 4.95
N ALA A 117 9.08 -9.14 4.94
CA ALA A 117 10.00 -8.00 4.92
C ALA A 117 10.90 -7.93 6.16
N LEU A 118 10.34 -8.17 7.35
CA LEU A 118 11.12 -8.21 8.60
C LEU A 118 12.14 -9.35 8.63
N ASN A 119 11.78 -10.49 8.04
CA ASN A 119 12.66 -11.65 7.89
C ASN A 119 13.62 -11.51 6.69
N SER A 120 13.57 -10.40 5.95
CA SER A 120 14.47 -10.16 4.83
C SER A 120 15.91 -10.00 5.32
N SER A 121 16.86 -10.58 4.60
CA SER A 121 18.29 -10.40 4.85
C SER A 121 18.80 -9.03 4.40
N ASP A 122 17.98 -8.23 3.71
CA ASP A 122 18.31 -6.87 3.31
C ASP A 122 18.20 -5.92 4.53
N PRO A 123 19.32 -5.34 5.02
CA PRO A 123 19.30 -4.48 6.20
C PRO A 123 18.45 -3.23 6.01
N TRP A 124 18.23 -2.76 4.78
CA TRP A 124 17.38 -1.60 4.50
C TRP A 124 15.90 -1.90 4.64
N VAL A 125 15.48 -3.11 4.28
CA VAL A 125 14.11 -3.57 4.45
C VAL A 125 13.85 -3.88 5.92
N SER A 126 14.76 -4.60 6.57
CA SER A 126 14.63 -5.01 7.97
C SER A 126 14.71 -3.84 8.97
N LYS A 127 15.55 -2.82 8.72
CA LYS A 127 15.68 -1.61 9.59
C LYS A 127 14.85 -0.41 9.16
N SER A 128 13.99 -0.51 8.15
CA SER A 128 13.17 0.64 7.73
C SER A 128 12.27 1.12 8.87
N PHE A 129 12.65 2.25 9.47
CA PHE A 129 12.02 2.83 10.68
C PHE A 129 10.53 3.13 10.48
N SER A 130 10.11 3.33 9.23
CA SER A 130 8.73 3.54 8.81
C SER A 130 7.79 2.35 9.14
N PHE A 131 8.31 1.13 9.35
CA PHE A 131 7.49 -0.05 9.64
C PHE A 131 7.17 -0.26 11.12
N TYR A 132 7.96 0.28 12.04
CA TYR A 132 7.73 0.15 13.49
C TYR A 132 6.38 0.71 13.96
N PRO A 133 6.00 1.96 13.65
CA PRO A 133 4.68 2.48 14.03
C PRO A 133 3.54 1.71 13.36
N PHE A 134 3.80 1.09 12.22
CA PHE A 134 2.82 0.29 11.49
C PHE A 134 2.60 -1.09 12.13
N ILE A 135 3.67 -1.81 12.53
CA ILE A 135 3.56 -3.06 13.31
C ILE A 135 2.79 -2.79 14.60
N TYR A 136 3.06 -1.66 15.26
CA TYR A 136 2.34 -1.25 16.46
C TYR A 136 0.85 -1.03 16.16
N TYR A 137 0.50 -0.21 15.16
CA TYR A 137 -0.89 0.03 14.76
C TYR A 137 -1.64 -1.25 14.36
N PHE A 138 -1.01 -2.16 13.62
CA PHE A 138 -1.61 -3.43 13.23
C PHE A 138 -1.77 -4.42 14.39
N THR A 139 -0.83 -4.42 15.34
CA THR A 139 -0.94 -5.20 16.59
C THR A 139 -2.13 -4.69 17.41
N TYR A 140 -2.29 -3.37 17.53
CA TYR A 140 -3.43 -2.75 18.20
C TYR A 140 -4.77 -3.08 17.53
N MET A 141 -4.80 -3.10 16.20
CA MET A 141 -6.00 -3.45 15.43
C MET A 141 -6.40 -4.92 15.57
N LEU A 142 -5.42 -5.85 15.64
CA LEU A 142 -5.68 -7.27 15.91
C LEU A 142 -6.12 -7.54 17.35
N LEU A 143 -5.69 -6.72 18.30
CA LEU A 143 -6.11 -6.80 19.71
C LEU A 143 -7.50 -6.19 19.97
N SER A 144 -8.04 -5.39 19.04
CA SER A 144 -9.34 -4.73 19.17
C SER A 144 -10.50 -5.48 18.48
N VAL A 145 -10.27 -6.70 18.00
CA VAL A 145 -11.29 -7.61 17.42
C VAL A 145 -11.36 -8.87 18.27
#